data_AF-A0A934PLC6-F1
#
_entry.id   AF-A0A934PLC6-F1
#
_cell.length_a   1.000
_cell.length_b   1.000
_cell.length_c   1.000
_cell.angle_alpha   90.00
_cell.angle_beta   90.00
_cell.angle_gamma   90.00
#
_symmetry.space_group_name_H-M   'P 1'
#
loop_
_entity.id
_entity.type
_entity.pdbx_description
1 polymer ?
#
loop_
_entity_poly.entity_id
_entity_poly.type
_entity_poly.pdbx_seq_one_letter_code
_entity_poly.pdbx_strand_id
1 'polypeptide(L)'
;MRKQFLFIFLALIFANKHQGQTRTTKVGYIDMEYILQNVSDYTEAKAQLELKAQKWKQDIEAKKTDITNLKETLKVERALLTKELIEERETEIKFLENEMLDFQQKQFGVNGMLMQQKAALAKPIQDQVFTAVQDIAEAKKYDFIFDRSSDLTMLFAAKRFDISDQVLRIITRADKREQVTKKQLELEEQQQAKLDAIEENPALSERQKIAEEKKVQREKILAERKLAQDQKQKEYEERRNAILAEREAKKNGTVSETAKTQAAPATNTTAKSVESDVEEEIPTKTAAETKAEERQRLYEERKKELELRRQKILEEREAAKKAKETTTPSETSTKN
;
A
#
# COMPACT_ATOMS: atom_id res chain seq x y z
N MET A 1 4.08 -64.66 -46.52
CA MET A 1 5.39 -63.96 -46.54
C MET A 1 5.26 -62.43 -46.50
N ARG A 2 4.93 -61.70 -47.59
CA ARG A 2 4.98 -60.20 -47.60
C ARG A 2 4.12 -59.48 -46.53
N LYS A 3 2.92 -59.98 -46.22
CA LYS A 3 2.03 -59.40 -45.19
C LYS A 3 2.50 -59.68 -43.76
N GLN A 4 3.22 -60.78 -43.53
CA GLN A 4 3.77 -61.13 -42.21
C GLN A 4 4.98 -60.26 -41.85
N PHE A 5 5.82 -59.91 -42.84
CA PHE A 5 6.90 -58.94 -42.67
C PHE A 5 6.36 -57.54 -42.29
N LEU A 6 5.22 -57.14 -42.84
CA LEU A 6 4.58 -55.85 -42.52
C LEU A 6 4.06 -55.81 -41.07
N PHE A 7 3.48 -56.91 -40.57
CA PHE A 7 3.07 -57.03 -39.17
C PHE A 7 4.26 -57.04 -38.20
N ILE A 8 5.37 -57.71 -38.56
CA ILE A 8 6.60 -57.71 -37.74
C ILE A 8 7.23 -56.31 -37.72
N PHE A 9 7.24 -55.61 -38.86
CA PHE A 9 7.75 -54.23 -38.93
C PHE A 9 6.88 -53.25 -38.13
N LEU A 10 5.55 -53.39 -38.19
CA LEU A 10 4.63 -52.56 -37.42
C LEU A 10 4.72 -52.85 -35.90
N ALA A 11 4.91 -54.11 -35.52
CA ALA A 11 5.16 -54.51 -34.13
C ALA A 11 6.50 -53.98 -33.61
N LEU A 12 7.53 -53.93 -34.46
CA LEU A 12 8.83 -53.33 -34.10
C LEU A 12 8.70 -51.81 -33.86
N ILE A 13 7.92 -51.10 -34.67
CA ILE A 13 7.67 -49.66 -34.50
C ILE A 13 6.89 -49.39 -33.20
N PHE A 14 5.91 -50.24 -32.85
CA PHE A 14 5.17 -50.13 -31.60
C PHE A 14 6.02 -50.48 -30.37
N ALA A 15 6.91 -51.46 -30.46
CA ALA A 15 7.81 -51.83 -29.37
C ALA A 15 8.81 -50.72 -29.01
N ASN A 16 9.20 -49.88 -29.98
CA ASN A 16 10.09 -48.73 -29.74
C ASN A 16 9.40 -47.51 -29.10
N LYS A 17 8.07 -47.50 -28.93
CA LYS A 17 7.33 -46.39 -28.30
C LYS A 17 7.36 -46.42 -26.76
N HIS A 18 7.82 -47.51 -26.14
CA HIS A 18 7.80 -47.68 -24.68
C HIS A 18 9.06 -47.19 -23.94
N GLN A 19 10.10 -46.72 -24.64
CA GLN A 19 11.37 -46.30 -24.01
C GLN A 19 11.51 -44.79 -23.73
N GLY A 20 10.42 -44.01 -23.75
CA GLY A 20 10.49 -42.54 -23.79
C GLY A 20 9.91 -41.76 -22.61
N GLN A 21 9.64 -42.36 -21.45
CA GLN A 21 9.13 -41.63 -20.28
C GLN A 21 10.09 -41.75 -19.09
N THR A 22 11.31 -41.24 -19.25
CA THR A 22 12.09 -40.87 -18.07
C THR A 22 11.40 -39.65 -17.45
N ARG A 23 10.68 -39.85 -16.33
CA ARG A 23 10.29 -38.74 -15.48
C ARG A 23 11.59 -38.09 -15.01
N THR A 24 11.95 -36.96 -15.61
CA THR A 24 13.07 -36.16 -15.14
C THR A 24 12.75 -35.73 -13.71
N THR A 25 13.58 -36.17 -12.76
CA THR A 25 13.43 -35.76 -11.37
C THR A 25 13.60 -34.25 -11.28
N LYS A 26 12.60 -33.58 -10.74
CA LYS A 26 12.64 -32.13 -10.56
C LYS A 26 13.22 -31.84 -9.19
N VAL A 27 14.42 -31.28 -9.19
CA VAL A 27 15.13 -30.88 -7.98
C VAL A 27 15.16 -29.36 -7.89
N GLY A 28 14.86 -28.84 -6.70
CA GLY A 28 15.04 -27.43 -6.33
C GLY A 28 15.98 -27.32 -5.13
N TYR A 29 16.45 -26.10 -4.86
CA TYR A 29 17.08 -25.79 -3.58
C TYR A 29 16.65 -24.42 -3.07
N ILE A 30 16.74 -24.26 -1.76
CA ILE A 30 16.54 -23.00 -1.04
C ILE A 30 17.81 -22.65 -0.26
N ASP A 31 17.92 -21.39 0.13
CA ASP A 31 18.90 -20.89 1.07
C ASP A 31 18.14 -20.29 2.27
N MET A 32 18.04 -21.05 3.36
CA MET A 32 17.30 -20.62 4.55
C MET A 32 17.95 -19.38 5.18
N GLU A 33 19.28 -19.33 5.25
CA GLU A 33 19.99 -18.18 5.82
C GLU A 33 19.70 -16.90 5.01
N TYR A 34 19.72 -16.98 3.68
CA TYR A 34 19.30 -15.87 2.83
C TYR A 34 17.85 -15.46 3.10
N ILE A 35 16.91 -16.41 3.19
CA ILE A 35 15.50 -16.09 3.46
C ILE A 35 15.36 -15.39 4.81
N LEU A 36 15.95 -15.94 5.88
CA LEU A 36 15.92 -15.37 7.22
C LEU A 36 16.50 -13.94 7.24
N GLN A 37 17.62 -13.70 6.56
CA GLN A 37 18.24 -12.37 6.48
C GLN A 37 17.38 -11.33 5.74
N ASN A 38 16.46 -11.74 4.88
CA ASN A 38 15.59 -10.84 4.13
C ASN A 38 14.21 -10.65 4.77
N VAL A 39 13.87 -11.38 5.84
CA VAL A 39 12.64 -11.16 6.62
C VAL A 39 12.91 -10.07 7.66
N SER A 40 12.20 -8.94 7.55
CA SER A 40 12.36 -7.77 8.45
C SER A 40 12.31 -8.16 9.92
N ASP A 41 11.29 -8.94 10.29
CA ASP A 41 10.99 -9.30 11.66
C ASP A 41 12.13 -10.11 12.30
N TYR A 42 12.77 -10.99 11.51
CA TYR A 42 13.97 -11.72 11.95
C TYR A 42 15.16 -10.79 12.16
N THR A 43 15.41 -9.89 11.21
CA THR A 43 16.56 -8.98 11.29
C THR A 43 16.49 -8.06 12.50
N GLU A 44 15.31 -7.53 12.81
CA GLU A 44 15.08 -6.70 13.99
C GLU A 44 15.25 -7.51 15.28
N ALA A 45 14.64 -8.69 15.36
CA ALA A 45 14.75 -9.54 16.53
C ALA A 45 16.19 -10.04 16.76
N LYS A 46 16.92 -10.35 15.68
CA LYS A 46 18.34 -10.71 15.71
C LYS A 46 19.18 -9.55 16.23
N ALA A 47 18.95 -8.32 15.75
CA ALA A 47 19.66 -7.14 16.24
C ALA A 47 19.41 -6.91 17.74
N GLN A 48 18.16 -7.05 18.20
CA GLN A 48 17.84 -6.97 19.64
C GLN A 48 18.52 -8.07 20.46
N LEU A 49 18.59 -9.28 19.92
CA LEU A 49 19.27 -10.40 20.58
C LEU A 49 20.78 -10.18 20.66
N GLU A 50 21.39 -9.62 19.61
CA GLU A 50 22.81 -9.24 19.61
C GLU A 50 23.11 -8.16 20.65
N LEU A 51 22.23 -7.17 20.82
CA LEU A 51 22.35 -6.17 21.88
C LEU A 51 22.31 -6.81 23.28
N LYS A 52 21.39 -7.77 23.51
CA LYS A 52 21.33 -8.53 24.77
C LYS A 52 22.60 -9.36 25.00
N ALA A 53 23.07 -10.04 23.96
CA ALA A 53 24.31 -10.80 24.01
C ALA A 53 25.51 -9.92 24.32
N GLN A 54 25.57 -8.71 23.75
CA GLN A 54 26.62 -7.75 24.04
C GLN A 54 26.57 -7.28 25.50
N LYS A 55 25.38 -7.04 26.04
CA LYS A 55 25.20 -6.71 27.46
C LYS A 55 25.69 -7.84 28.36
N TRP A 56 25.31 -9.09 28.08
CA TRP A 56 25.82 -10.24 28.86
C TRP A 56 27.33 -10.40 28.79
N LYS A 57 27.96 -10.09 27.64
CA LYS A 57 29.42 -10.06 27.52
C LYS A 57 30.03 -8.99 28.42
N GLN A 58 29.48 -7.78 28.43
CA GLN A 58 29.93 -6.70 29.32
C GLN A 58 29.77 -7.08 30.79
N ASP A 59 28.65 -7.71 31.17
CA ASP A 59 28.42 -8.18 32.54
C ASP A 59 29.46 -9.24 32.95
N ILE A 60 29.84 -10.15 32.05
CA ILE A 60 30.89 -11.16 32.29
C ILE A 60 32.26 -10.48 32.42
N GLU A 61 32.58 -9.53 31.55
CA GLU A 61 33.84 -8.77 31.60
C GLU A 61 33.96 -7.96 32.90
N ALA A 62 32.88 -7.33 33.35
CA ALA A 62 32.84 -6.63 34.63
C ALA A 62 33.09 -7.59 35.80
N LYS A 63 32.34 -8.71 35.89
CA LYS A 63 32.56 -9.74 36.93
C LYS A 63 33.98 -10.29 36.91
N LYS A 64 34.54 -10.54 35.72
CA LYS A 64 35.92 -11.01 35.56
C LYS A 64 36.94 -9.99 36.09
N THR A 65 36.72 -8.71 35.81
CA THR A 65 37.58 -7.63 36.28
C THR A 65 37.51 -7.51 37.81
N ASP A 66 36.31 -7.58 38.38
CA ASP A 66 36.09 -7.55 39.83
C ASP A 66 36.78 -8.73 40.54
N ILE A 67 36.63 -9.95 40.00
CA ILE A 67 37.32 -11.14 40.53
C ILE A 67 38.84 -10.99 40.44
N THR A 68 39.36 -10.39 39.36
CA THR A 68 40.80 -10.15 39.20
C THR A 68 41.31 -9.15 40.23
N ASN A 69 40.57 -8.06 40.45
CA ASN A 69 40.87 -7.06 41.47
C ASN A 69 40.84 -7.68 42.88
N LEU A 70 39.83 -8.48 43.21
CA LEU A 70 39.75 -9.18 44.50
C LEU A 70 40.93 -10.12 44.73
N LYS A 71 41.37 -10.83 43.69
CA LYS A 71 42.56 -11.68 43.75
C LYS A 71 43.85 -10.88 43.95
N GLU A 72 43.98 -9.73 43.29
CA GLU A 72 45.13 -8.86 43.46
C GLU A 72 45.18 -8.25 44.86
N THR A 73 44.04 -7.73 45.35
CA THR A 73 43.90 -7.23 46.72
C THR A 73 44.25 -8.31 47.74
N LEU A 74 43.73 -9.54 47.58
CA LEU A 74 44.06 -10.66 48.46
C LEU A 74 45.56 -10.95 48.45
N LYS A 75 46.23 -10.92 47.29
CA LYS A 75 47.69 -11.16 47.18
C LYS A 75 48.49 -10.10 47.94
N VAL A 76 48.11 -8.82 47.86
CA VAL A 76 48.79 -7.71 48.54
C VAL A 76 48.53 -7.76 50.04
N GLU A 77 47.27 -7.96 50.45
CA GLU A 77 46.87 -7.98 51.85
C GLU A 77 47.24 -9.29 52.55
N ARG A 78 47.57 -10.36 51.82
CA ARG A 78 47.84 -11.71 52.37
C ARG A 78 48.81 -11.72 53.54
N ALA A 79 49.85 -10.87 53.50
CA ALA A 79 50.86 -10.79 54.56
C ALA A 79 50.33 -10.16 55.86
N LEU A 80 49.22 -9.42 55.79
CA LEU A 80 48.59 -8.69 56.89
C LEU A 80 47.36 -9.41 57.46
N LEU A 81 46.81 -10.41 56.75
CA LEU A 81 45.59 -11.12 57.12
C LEU A 81 45.88 -12.38 57.96
N THR A 82 44.91 -12.78 58.80
CA THR A 82 44.95 -14.07 59.51
C THR A 82 44.63 -15.22 58.54
N LYS A 83 45.05 -16.44 58.86
CA LYS A 83 44.79 -17.63 58.01
C LYS A 83 43.30 -17.86 57.74
N GLU A 84 42.46 -17.68 58.76
CA GLU A 84 41.00 -17.84 58.66
C GLU A 84 40.39 -16.82 57.70
N LEU A 85 40.82 -15.56 57.77
CA LEU A 85 40.34 -14.50 56.89
C LEU A 85 40.82 -14.68 55.43
N ILE A 86 42.01 -15.25 55.23
CA ILE A 86 42.50 -15.64 53.90
C ILE A 86 41.62 -16.74 53.32
N GLU A 87 41.31 -17.79 54.09
CA GLU A 87 40.45 -18.88 53.63
C GLU A 87 39.05 -18.37 53.28
N GLU A 88 38.44 -17.52 54.11
CA GLU A 88 37.14 -16.91 53.82
C GLU A 88 37.16 -16.13 52.50
N ARG A 89 38.15 -15.25 52.29
CA ARG A 89 38.29 -14.49 51.04
C ARG A 89 38.58 -15.37 49.83
N GLU A 90 39.38 -16.43 49.98
CA GLU A 90 39.62 -17.40 48.91
C GLU A 90 38.34 -18.18 48.55
N THR A 91 37.51 -18.53 49.53
CA THR A 91 36.22 -19.18 49.29
C THR A 91 35.24 -18.25 48.58
N GLU A 92 35.21 -16.96 48.96
CA GLU A 92 34.37 -15.96 48.29
C GLU A 92 34.80 -15.75 46.84
N ILE A 93 36.11 -15.62 46.58
CA ILE A 93 36.63 -15.50 45.22
C ILE A 93 36.24 -16.74 44.39
N LYS A 94 36.41 -17.95 44.93
CA LYS A 94 36.00 -19.18 44.24
C LYS A 94 34.51 -19.24 43.98
N PHE A 95 33.70 -18.76 44.91
CA PHE A 95 32.25 -18.68 44.74
C PHE A 95 31.89 -17.73 43.59
N LEU A 96 32.47 -16.52 43.56
CA LEU A 96 32.27 -15.55 42.48
C LEU A 96 32.77 -16.07 41.12
N GLU A 97 33.89 -16.80 41.10
CA GLU A 97 34.40 -17.46 39.89
C GLU A 97 33.42 -18.49 39.35
N ASN A 98 32.90 -19.36 40.22
CA ASN A 98 31.90 -20.35 39.83
C ASN A 98 30.61 -19.68 39.37
N GLU A 99 30.16 -18.62 40.06
CA GLU A 99 28.97 -17.86 39.66
C GLU A 99 29.13 -17.23 38.27
N MET A 100 30.31 -16.64 37.99
CA MET A 100 30.64 -16.08 36.68
C MET A 100 30.66 -17.16 35.60
N LEU A 101 31.29 -18.31 35.85
CA LEU A 101 31.34 -19.44 34.91
C LEU A 101 29.94 -20.01 34.65
N ASP A 102 29.13 -20.19 35.69
CA ASP A 102 27.75 -20.63 35.58
C ASP A 102 26.91 -19.64 34.78
N PHE A 103 27.08 -18.34 35.01
CA PHE A 103 26.41 -17.31 34.24
C PHE A 103 26.84 -17.37 32.76
N GLN A 104 28.14 -17.46 32.48
CA GLN A 104 28.65 -17.61 31.13
C GLN A 104 28.08 -18.86 30.44
N GLN A 105 28.04 -20.00 31.12
CA GLN A 105 27.51 -21.24 30.59
C GLN A 105 25.99 -21.16 30.36
N LYS A 106 25.24 -20.55 31.28
CA LYS A 106 23.79 -20.34 31.15
C LYS A 106 23.46 -19.44 29.95
N GLN A 107 24.25 -18.40 29.69
CA GLN A 107 23.98 -17.50 28.57
C GLN A 107 24.54 -18.02 27.23
N PHE A 108 25.80 -18.48 27.20
CA PHE A 108 26.56 -18.78 25.98
C PHE A 108 26.91 -20.26 25.78
N GLY A 109 26.48 -21.16 26.68
CA GLY A 109 26.69 -22.60 26.51
C GLY A 109 25.96 -23.15 25.29
N VAL A 110 26.23 -24.41 24.95
CA VAL A 110 25.64 -25.12 23.78
C VAL A 110 24.10 -25.09 23.81
N ASN A 111 23.51 -25.24 24.99
CA ASN A 111 22.07 -25.10 25.23
C ASN A 111 21.74 -23.82 26.03
N GLY A 112 22.64 -22.83 25.97
CA GLY A 112 22.48 -21.57 26.67
C GLY A 112 21.34 -20.73 26.11
N MET A 113 20.98 -19.70 26.86
CA MET A 113 19.85 -18.81 26.57
C MET A 113 20.00 -18.12 25.20
N LEU A 114 21.22 -17.77 24.79
CA LEU A 114 21.47 -17.19 23.46
C LEU A 114 21.08 -18.15 22.34
N MET A 115 21.49 -19.41 22.43
CA MET A 115 21.22 -20.41 21.39
C MET A 115 19.73 -20.75 21.34
N GLN A 116 19.10 -20.91 22.52
CA GLN A 116 17.66 -21.13 22.62
C GLN A 116 16.85 -19.97 22.03
N GLN A 117 17.24 -18.72 22.31
CA GLN A 117 16.57 -17.54 21.74
C GLN A 117 16.78 -17.45 20.24
N LYS A 118 17.99 -17.73 19.72
CA LYS A 118 18.24 -17.80 18.27
C LYS A 118 17.34 -18.84 17.60
N ALA A 119 17.26 -20.05 18.16
CA ALA A 119 16.41 -21.11 17.64
C ALA A 119 14.92 -20.75 17.71
N ALA A 120 14.47 -20.15 18.83
CA ALA A 120 13.09 -19.73 19.01
C ALA A 120 12.66 -18.62 18.03
N LEU A 121 13.56 -17.70 17.68
CA LEU A 121 13.31 -16.66 16.67
C LEU A 121 13.28 -17.22 15.25
N ALA A 122 14.15 -18.18 14.93
CA ALA A 122 14.20 -18.78 13.60
C ALA A 122 13.03 -19.74 13.33
N LYS A 123 12.59 -20.48 14.35
CA LYS A 123 11.56 -21.52 14.24
C LYS A 123 10.25 -21.09 13.54
N PRO A 124 9.56 -19.99 13.94
CA PRO A 124 8.31 -19.61 13.28
C PRO A 124 8.49 -19.32 11.79
N ILE A 125 9.62 -18.71 11.41
CA ILE A 125 9.93 -18.40 10.02
C ILE A 125 10.30 -19.68 9.26
N GLN A 126 11.03 -20.60 9.89
CA GLN A 126 11.29 -21.93 9.33
C GLN A 126 9.99 -22.69 9.05
N ASP A 127 9.01 -22.62 9.96
CA ASP A 127 7.70 -23.24 9.78
C ASP A 127 6.95 -22.60 8.58
N GLN A 128 6.96 -21.27 8.46
CA GLN A 128 6.39 -20.56 7.30
C GLN A 128 7.09 -20.92 5.99
N VAL A 129 8.43 -20.99 5.99
CA VAL A 129 9.23 -21.42 4.84
C VAL A 129 8.87 -22.84 4.45
N PHE A 130 8.75 -23.74 5.41
CA PHE A 130 8.42 -25.13 5.17
C PHE A 130 7.05 -25.25 4.48
N THR A 131 6.03 -24.55 4.96
CA THR A 131 4.71 -24.51 4.30
C THR A 131 4.81 -23.92 2.88
N ALA A 132 5.49 -22.79 2.70
CA ALA A 132 5.65 -22.18 1.38
C ALA A 132 6.40 -23.10 0.38
N VAL A 133 7.39 -23.84 0.88
CA VAL A 133 8.14 -24.83 0.09
C VAL A 133 7.25 -26.01 -0.30
N GLN A 134 6.39 -26.50 0.60
CA GLN A 134 5.41 -27.54 0.29
C GLN A 134 4.45 -27.10 -0.81
N ASP A 135 3.88 -25.90 -0.70
CA ASP A 135 2.97 -25.35 -1.72
C ASP A 135 3.65 -25.23 -3.09
N ILE A 136 4.90 -24.75 -3.13
CA ILE A 136 5.69 -24.67 -4.37
C ILE A 136 6.00 -26.07 -4.91
N ALA A 137 6.35 -27.01 -4.03
CA ALA A 137 6.69 -28.38 -4.40
C ALA A 137 5.52 -29.05 -5.12
N GLU A 138 4.31 -28.94 -4.57
CA GLU A 138 3.10 -29.50 -5.16
C GLU A 138 2.72 -28.80 -6.47
N ALA A 139 2.71 -27.46 -6.47
CA ALA A 139 2.32 -26.67 -7.64
C ALA A 139 3.24 -26.90 -8.84
N LYS A 140 4.55 -27.03 -8.61
CA LYS A 140 5.56 -27.19 -9.66
C LYS A 140 5.99 -28.64 -9.89
N LYS A 141 5.48 -29.56 -9.05
CA LYS A 141 5.79 -31.00 -9.05
C LYS A 141 7.28 -31.26 -8.82
N TYR A 142 7.88 -30.59 -7.83
CA TYR A 142 9.25 -30.92 -7.40
C TYR A 142 9.24 -32.25 -6.67
N ASP A 143 10.22 -33.10 -6.97
CA ASP A 143 10.40 -34.38 -6.27
C ASP A 143 11.29 -34.19 -5.03
N PHE A 144 12.26 -33.27 -5.11
CA PHE A 144 13.18 -32.96 -4.01
C PHE A 144 13.46 -31.45 -3.94
N ILE A 145 13.51 -30.93 -2.72
CA ILE A 145 13.97 -29.57 -2.44
C ILE A 145 15.00 -29.65 -1.31
N PHE A 146 16.19 -29.14 -1.57
CA PHE A 146 17.30 -29.16 -0.60
C PHE A 146 17.52 -27.78 0.00
N ASP A 147 17.89 -27.73 1.28
CA ASP A 147 18.38 -26.50 1.88
C ASP A 147 19.90 -26.42 1.77
N ARG A 148 20.41 -25.35 1.14
CA ARG A 148 21.84 -25.07 0.97
C ARG A 148 22.51 -24.70 2.29
N SER A 149 21.77 -24.13 3.25
CA SER A 149 22.31 -23.80 4.58
C SER A 149 22.36 -24.98 5.54
N SER A 150 21.90 -26.17 5.11
CA SER A 150 22.02 -27.40 5.89
C SER A 150 23.44 -27.98 5.81
N ASP A 151 23.71 -29.01 6.62
CA ASP A 151 24.99 -29.75 6.63
C ASP A 151 25.29 -30.48 5.30
N LEU A 152 24.36 -30.49 4.34
CA LEU A 152 24.58 -31.06 3.02
C LEU A 152 25.52 -30.17 2.20
N THR A 153 26.74 -30.65 1.96
CA THR A 153 27.73 -29.92 1.16
C THR A 153 27.35 -29.94 -0.33
N MET A 154 26.74 -28.86 -0.81
CA MET A 154 26.45 -28.66 -2.23
C MET A 154 27.60 -27.91 -2.93
N LEU A 155 28.37 -28.62 -3.75
CA LEU A 155 29.55 -28.03 -4.43
C LEU A 155 29.16 -27.04 -5.53
N PHE A 156 28.10 -27.33 -6.27
CA PHE A 156 27.60 -26.48 -7.35
C PHE A 156 26.13 -26.76 -7.59
N ALA A 157 25.35 -25.69 -7.75
CA ALA A 157 24.00 -25.77 -8.27
C ALA A 157 23.74 -24.59 -9.22
N ALA A 158 23.01 -24.86 -10.30
CA ALA A 158 22.62 -23.82 -11.23
C ALA A 158 21.51 -22.96 -10.61
N LYS A 159 21.63 -21.63 -10.70
CA LYS A 159 20.67 -20.65 -10.15
C LYS A 159 19.22 -20.89 -10.60
N ARG A 160 18.99 -21.53 -11.75
CA ARG A 160 17.64 -21.90 -12.24
C ARG A 160 16.88 -22.85 -11.31
N PHE A 161 17.58 -23.59 -10.44
CA PHE A 161 16.98 -24.49 -9.46
C PHE A 161 16.76 -23.82 -8.10
N ASP A 162 17.21 -22.57 -7.94
CA ASP A 162 16.99 -21.76 -6.76
C ASP A 162 15.53 -21.29 -6.70
N ILE A 163 14.84 -21.62 -5.61
CA ILE A 163 13.49 -21.16 -5.36
C ILE A 163 13.41 -20.21 -4.16
N SER A 164 14.55 -19.78 -3.60
CA SER A 164 14.60 -18.93 -2.40
C SER A 164 13.85 -17.62 -2.58
N ASP A 165 14.04 -16.93 -3.71
CA ASP A 165 13.31 -15.69 -4.02
C ASP A 165 11.79 -15.91 -4.17
N GLN A 166 11.38 -17.11 -4.60
CA GLN A 166 9.95 -17.43 -4.73
C GLN A 166 9.33 -17.67 -3.37
N VAL A 167 10.02 -18.42 -2.51
CA VAL A 167 9.64 -18.68 -1.12
C VAL A 167 9.57 -17.36 -0.35
N LEU A 168 10.60 -16.52 -0.44
CA LEU A 168 10.65 -15.21 0.20
C LEU A 168 9.44 -14.35 -0.20
N ARG A 169 9.10 -14.30 -1.50
CA ARG A 169 7.91 -13.57 -1.96
C ARG A 169 6.59 -14.10 -1.38
N ILE A 170 6.46 -15.41 -1.21
CA ILE A 170 5.25 -16.01 -0.62
C ILE A 170 5.15 -15.61 0.85
N ILE A 171 6.23 -15.73 1.61
CA ILE A 171 6.29 -15.41 3.04
C ILE A 171 6.03 -13.92 3.24
N THR A 172 6.75 -13.03 2.55
CA THR A 172 6.52 -11.58 2.67
C THR A 172 5.10 -11.18 2.26
N ARG A 173 4.47 -11.88 1.30
CA ARG A 173 3.07 -11.63 0.95
C ARG A 173 2.12 -12.14 2.03
N ALA A 174 2.40 -13.29 2.62
CA ALA A 174 1.63 -13.84 3.74
C ALA A 174 1.74 -12.91 4.96
N ASP A 175 2.95 -12.52 5.34
CA ASP A 175 3.21 -11.58 6.43
C ASP A 175 2.54 -10.24 6.17
N LYS A 176 2.64 -9.69 4.95
CA LYS A 176 1.89 -8.48 4.60
C LYS A 176 0.40 -8.70 4.80
N ARG A 177 -0.18 -9.79 4.27
CA ARG A 177 -1.62 -10.10 4.45
C ARG A 177 -2.04 -10.26 5.92
N GLU A 178 -1.14 -10.72 6.79
CA GLU A 178 -1.37 -10.81 8.23
C GLU A 178 -1.21 -9.45 8.94
N GLN A 179 -0.24 -8.64 8.51
CA GLN A 179 0.04 -7.31 9.07
C GLN A 179 -0.95 -6.24 8.60
N VAL A 180 -1.43 -6.29 7.34
CA VAL A 180 -2.57 -5.46 6.91
C VAL A 180 -3.84 -6.04 7.50
N THR A 181 -4.38 -5.32 8.49
CA THR A 181 -5.71 -5.60 9.03
C THR A 181 -6.69 -5.67 7.85
N LYS A 182 -7.68 -6.58 7.87
CA LYS A 182 -8.68 -6.77 6.78
C LYS A 182 -9.16 -5.47 6.10
N LYS A 183 -9.25 -4.37 6.85
CA LYS A 183 -9.58 -3.02 6.37
C LYS A 183 -8.55 -2.39 5.41
N GLN A 184 -7.25 -2.59 5.62
CA GLN A 184 -6.20 -2.07 4.73
C GLN A 184 -6.09 -2.89 3.45
N LEU A 185 -6.28 -4.21 3.54
CA LEU A 185 -6.36 -5.11 2.39
C LEU A 185 -7.58 -4.79 1.51
N GLU A 186 -8.75 -4.58 2.11
CA GLU A 186 -9.94 -4.08 1.40
C GLU A 186 -9.72 -2.70 0.78
N LEU A 187 -8.93 -1.83 1.42
CA LEU A 187 -8.65 -0.48 0.94
C LEU A 187 -7.65 -0.48 -0.21
N GLU A 188 -6.63 -1.34 -0.17
CA GLU A 188 -5.70 -1.57 -1.28
C GLU A 188 -6.39 -2.29 -2.45
N GLU A 189 -7.22 -3.30 -2.19
CA GLU A 189 -8.04 -3.96 -3.23
C GLU A 189 -9.05 -2.98 -3.84
N GLN A 190 -9.64 -2.09 -3.05
CA GLN A 190 -10.49 -1.00 -3.58
C GLN A 190 -9.69 0.05 -4.36
N GLN A 191 -8.45 0.32 -3.97
CA GLN A 191 -7.57 1.23 -4.71
C GLN A 191 -7.11 0.59 -6.03
N GLN A 192 -6.71 -0.68 -6.02
CA GLN A 192 -6.38 -1.45 -7.22
C GLN A 192 -7.59 -1.62 -8.12
N ALA A 193 -8.76 -2.01 -7.61
CA ALA A 193 -9.98 -2.09 -8.41
C ALA A 193 -10.41 -0.72 -8.99
N LYS A 194 -10.11 0.39 -8.31
CA LYS A 194 -10.30 1.73 -8.87
C LYS A 194 -9.28 2.05 -9.96
N LEU A 195 -8.02 1.66 -9.80
CA LEU A 195 -6.97 1.84 -10.81
C LEU A 195 -7.26 0.98 -12.05
N ASP A 196 -7.64 -0.28 -11.87
CA ASP A 196 -8.02 -1.21 -12.93
C ASP A 196 -9.30 -0.74 -13.65
N ALA A 197 -10.28 -0.21 -12.91
CA ALA A 197 -11.49 0.40 -13.50
C ALA A 197 -11.22 1.71 -14.26
N ILE A 198 -10.11 2.40 -13.95
CA ILE A 198 -9.63 3.57 -14.72
C ILE A 198 -8.88 3.10 -15.98
N GLU A 199 -8.18 1.96 -15.91
CA GLU A 199 -7.43 1.38 -17.03
C GLU A 199 -8.33 0.67 -18.06
N GLU A 200 -9.41 0.01 -17.62
CA GLU A 200 -10.36 -0.69 -18.50
C GLU A 200 -11.34 0.25 -19.26
N ASN A 201 -11.42 1.55 -18.92
CA ASN A 201 -12.34 2.47 -19.60
C ASN A 201 -11.79 3.91 -19.76
N PRO A 202 -11.15 4.25 -20.90
CA PRO A 202 -10.52 5.56 -21.15
C PRO A 202 -11.49 6.76 -21.05
N ALA A 203 -12.80 6.54 -21.15
CA ALA A 203 -13.82 7.60 -21.10
C ALA A 203 -14.00 8.23 -19.70
N LEU A 204 -13.61 7.55 -18.62
CA LEU A 204 -13.72 8.10 -17.26
C LEU A 204 -12.59 9.08 -16.92
N SER A 205 -11.37 8.82 -17.41
CA SER A 205 -10.23 9.72 -17.20
C SER A 205 -10.42 11.04 -17.96
N GLU A 206 -10.94 10.98 -19.19
CA GLU A 206 -11.27 12.16 -19.98
C GLU A 206 -12.42 12.94 -19.34
N ARG A 207 -13.44 12.26 -18.83
CA ARG A 207 -14.56 12.91 -18.12
C ARG A 207 -14.13 13.60 -16.83
N GLN A 208 -13.15 13.05 -16.11
CA GLN A 208 -12.58 13.67 -14.91
C GLN A 208 -11.74 14.89 -15.27
N LYS A 209 -10.86 14.79 -16.28
CA LYS A 209 -10.08 15.92 -16.80
C LYS A 209 -10.98 17.06 -17.30
N ILE A 210 -12.03 16.73 -18.06
CA ILE A 210 -13.02 17.72 -18.54
C ILE A 210 -13.80 18.34 -17.37
N ALA A 211 -14.12 17.57 -16.32
CA ALA A 211 -14.80 18.10 -15.14
C ALA A 211 -13.90 19.03 -14.32
N GLU A 212 -12.61 18.70 -14.18
CA GLU A 212 -11.62 19.54 -13.51
C GLU A 212 -11.32 20.80 -14.30
N GLU A 213 -11.13 20.71 -15.62
CA GLU A 213 -10.97 21.87 -16.49
C GLU A 213 -12.18 22.81 -16.41
N LYS A 214 -13.40 22.27 -16.42
CA LYS A 214 -14.62 23.07 -16.24
C LYS A 214 -14.71 23.72 -14.86
N LYS A 215 -14.24 23.05 -13.80
CA LYS A 215 -14.17 23.65 -12.46
C LYS A 215 -13.15 24.77 -12.41
N VAL A 216 -11.95 24.55 -12.94
CA VAL A 216 -10.89 25.56 -13.03
C VAL A 216 -11.34 26.77 -13.87
N GLN A 217 -12.02 26.55 -14.99
CA GLN A 217 -12.60 27.63 -15.78
C GLN A 217 -13.67 28.40 -15.01
N ARG A 218 -14.56 27.70 -14.29
CA ARG A 218 -15.60 28.33 -13.47
C ARG A 218 -14.99 29.15 -12.32
N GLU A 219 -13.93 28.65 -11.69
CA GLU A 219 -13.20 29.35 -10.64
C GLU A 219 -12.46 30.58 -11.16
N LYS A 220 -11.83 30.50 -12.34
CA LYS A 220 -11.23 31.67 -13.01
C LYS A 220 -12.27 32.73 -13.31
N ILE A 221 -13.42 32.35 -13.87
CA ILE A 221 -14.53 33.28 -14.15
C ILE A 221 -15.07 33.92 -12.86
N LEU A 222 -15.18 33.15 -11.78
CA LEU A 222 -15.61 33.66 -10.48
C LEU A 222 -14.58 34.60 -9.86
N ALA A 223 -13.29 34.28 -9.96
CA ALA A 223 -12.19 35.12 -9.48
C ALA A 223 -12.11 36.43 -10.26
N GLU A 224 -12.23 36.38 -11.58
CA GLU A 224 -12.21 37.55 -12.46
C GLU A 224 -13.45 38.43 -12.23
N ARG A 225 -14.62 37.83 -11.98
CA ARG A 225 -15.84 38.56 -11.59
C ARG A 225 -15.70 39.25 -10.23
N LYS A 226 -15.05 38.60 -9.26
CA LYS A 226 -14.76 39.21 -7.95
C LYS A 226 -13.77 40.36 -8.08
N LEU A 227 -12.69 40.17 -8.85
CA LEU A 227 -11.68 41.21 -9.09
C LEU A 227 -12.31 42.43 -9.79
N ALA A 228 -13.18 42.22 -10.77
CA ALA A 228 -13.91 43.29 -11.43
C ALA A 228 -14.92 44.00 -10.49
N GLN A 229 -15.52 43.28 -9.53
CA GLN A 229 -16.37 43.89 -8.51
C GLN A 229 -15.56 44.74 -7.52
N ASP A 230 -14.42 44.22 -7.06
CA ASP A 230 -13.51 44.92 -6.14
C ASP A 230 -12.90 46.17 -6.79
N GLN A 231 -12.54 46.11 -8.08
CA GLN A 231 -12.10 47.29 -8.85
C GLN A 231 -13.21 48.34 -8.96
N LYS A 232 -14.45 47.93 -9.27
CA LYS A 232 -15.58 48.86 -9.31
C LYS A 232 -15.89 49.48 -7.94
N GLN A 233 -15.71 48.72 -6.85
CA GLN A 233 -15.86 49.25 -5.50
C GLN A 233 -14.78 50.28 -5.18
N LYS A 234 -13.51 49.98 -5.49
CA LYS A 234 -12.40 50.93 -5.32
C LYS A 234 -12.58 52.20 -6.15
N GLU A 235 -12.95 52.07 -7.43
CA GLU A 235 -13.25 53.23 -8.27
C GLU A 235 -14.43 54.05 -7.73
N TYR A 236 -15.45 53.40 -7.18
CA TYR A 236 -16.58 54.09 -6.55
C TYR A 236 -16.16 54.82 -5.26
N GLU A 237 -15.34 54.18 -4.43
CA GLU A 237 -14.78 54.78 -3.21
C GLU A 237 -13.84 55.94 -3.52
N GLU A 238 -12.99 55.81 -4.54
CA GLU A 238 -12.12 56.88 -5.03
C GLU A 238 -12.93 58.05 -5.59
N ARG A 239 -13.97 57.78 -6.41
CA ARG A 239 -14.90 58.82 -6.89
C ARG A 239 -15.63 59.50 -5.73
N ARG A 240 -16.08 58.73 -4.74
CA ARG A 240 -16.74 59.27 -3.54
C ARG A 240 -15.78 60.14 -2.73
N ASN A 241 -14.54 59.70 -2.54
CA ASN A 241 -13.51 60.44 -1.82
C ASN A 241 -13.08 61.69 -2.58
N ALA A 242 -12.99 61.64 -3.92
CA ALA A 242 -12.72 62.81 -4.76
C ALA A 242 -13.85 63.84 -4.66
N ILE A 243 -15.12 63.41 -4.66
CA ILE A 243 -16.28 64.30 -4.45
C ILE A 243 -16.25 64.90 -3.04
N LEU A 244 -15.89 64.14 -2.01
CA LEU A 244 -15.76 64.64 -0.65
C LEU A 244 -14.59 65.64 -0.53
N ALA A 245 -13.45 65.36 -1.13
CA ALA A 245 -12.30 66.27 -1.19
C ALA A 245 -12.61 67.54 -1.99
N GLU A 246 -13.34 67.45 -3.11
CA GLU A 246 -13.81 68.62 -3.86
C GLU A 246 -14.81 69.45 -3.02
N ARG A 247 -15.68 68.80 -2.24
CA ARG A 247 -16.59 69.47 -1.31
C ARG A 247 -15.84 70.12 -0.14
N GLU A 248 -14.78 69.50 0.38
CA GLU A 248 -13.92 70.07 1.42
C GLU A 248 -13.06 71.22 0.88
N ALA A 249 -12.53 71.10 -0.34
CA ALA A 249 -11.85 72.19 -1.04
C ALA A 249 -12.80 73.36 -1.35
N LYS A 250 -14.09 73.09 -1.62
CA LYS A 250 -15.12 74.14 -1.73
C LYS A 250 -15.55 74.72 -0.37
N LYS A 251 -15.25 74.04 0.75
CA LYS A 251 -15.58 74.48 2.13
C LYS A 251 -14.42 75.21 2.81
N ASN A 252 -13.18 74.96 2.40
CA ASN A 252 -11.97 75.70 2.77
C ASN A 252 -11.65 76.71 1.65
N GLY A 253 -12.24 77.89 1.73
CA GLY A 253 -12.43 78.78 0.59
C GLY A 253 -11.17 79.28 -0.13
N THR A 254 -11.27 79.38 -1.45
CA THR A 254 -11.00 80.62 -2.19
C THR A 254 -11.90 80.64 -3.42
N VAL A 255 -12.71 81.69 -3.48
CA VAL A 255 -13.68 81.97 -4.54
C VAL A 255 -12.92 82.48 -5.76
N SER A 256 -13.17 81.90 -6.93
CA SER A 256 -13.14 82.63 -8.18
C SER A 256 -14.28 82.15 -9.08
N GLU A 257 -15.15 83.10 -9.40
CA GLU A 257 -16.01 83.12 -10.59
C GLU A 257 -15.16 82.78 -11.84
N THR A 258 -15.66 82.16 -12.91
CA THR A 258 -16.82 82.55 -13.73
C THR A 258 -17.27 81.36 -14.58
N ALA A 259 -18.58 81.29 -14.83
CA ALA A 259 -19.26 80.29 -15.63
C ALA A 259 -19.09 80.49 -17.16
N LYS A 260 -19.45 79.41 -17.86
CA LYS A 260 -19.83 79.27 -19.28
C LYS A 260 -18.72 78.99 -20.31
N THR A 261 -18.53 77.68 -20.50
CA THR A 261 -18.94 76.95 -21.71
C THR A 261 -18.77 77.70 -23.03
N GLN A 262 -17.66 77.40 -23.69
CA GLN A 262 -17.50 77.48 -25.13
C GLN A 262 -17.32 76.08 -25.68
N ALA A 263 -18.17 75.67 -26.63
CA ALA A 263 -17.80 74.87 -27.79
C ALA A 263 -18.98 74.81 -28.78
N ALA A 264 -18.86 75.56 -29.86
CA ALA A 264 -19.38 75.24 -31.19
C ALA A 264 -18.17 74.83 -32.07
N PRO A 265 -18.29 74.37 -33.34
CA PRO A 265 -19.47 74.06 -34.15
C PRO A 265 -19.40 72.69 -34.91
N ALA A 266 -20.50 72.39 -35.63
CA ALA A 266 -20.68 71.54 -36.83
C ALA A 266 -19.48 70.70 -37.34
N THR A 267 -19.61 69.40 -37.61
CA THR A 267 -20.13 68.73 -38.84
C THR A 267 -19.72 67.25 -38.67
N ASN A 268 -20.41 66.20 -39.13
CA ASN A 268 -21.07 65.97 -40.41
C ASN A 268 -21.98 64.73 -40.27
N THR A 269 -23.11 64.77 -41.00
CA THR A 269 -23.77 63.62 -41.64
C THR A 269 -24.07 62.42 -40.74
N THR A 270 -25.31 62.12 -40.37
CA THR A 270 -26.28 61.52 -41.30
C THR A 270 -27.62 61.53 -40.60
N ALA A 271 -28.57 62.32 -41.11
CA ALA A 271 -29.98 62.16 -40.79
C ALA A 271 -30.70 61.90 -42.10
N LYS A 272 -31.79 61.14 -41.93
CA LYS A 272 -32.81 60.79 -42.89
C LYS A 272 -32.39 59.71 -43.89
N SER A 273 -33.14 58.65 -44.07
CA SER A 273 -34.48 58.26 -43.57
C SER A 273 -34.82 57.02 -44.40
N VAL A 274 -35.68 56.10 -44.01
CA VAL A 274 -37.14 56.20 -43.85
C VAL A 274 -37.45 54.76 -43.44
N GLU A 275 -37.87 54.55 -42.20
CA GLU A 275 -39.27 54.24 -41.87
C GLU A 275 -39.78 52.97 -42.55
N SER A 276 -39.99 51.95 -41.74
CA SER A 276 -41.36 51.48 -41.53
C SER A 276 -41.48 50.95 -40.11
N ASP A 277 -42.06 51.79 -39.25
CA ASP A 277 -42.75 51.41 -38.03
C ASP A 277 -43.72 50.26 -38.28
N VAL A 278 -43.80 49.30 -37.35
CA VAL A 278 -44.95 49.24 -36.42
C VAL A 278 -44.47 48.61 -35.11
N GLU A 279 -44.74 49.39 -34.09
CA GLU A 279 -44.67 49.19 -32.65
C GLU A 279 -45.66 48.11 -32.20
N GLU A 280 -45.20 47.14 -31.41
CA GLU A 280 -46.03 46.67 -30.28
C GLU A 280 -45.17 46.10 -29.16
N GLU A 281 -45.50 46.54 -27.96
CA GLU A 281 -44.79 46.32 -26.71
C GLU A 281 -44.79 44.86 -26.24
N ILE A 282 -43.72 44.57 -25.53
CA ILE A 282 -43.51 43.43 -24.63
C ILE A 282 -44.65 43.34 -23.59
N PRO A 283 -45.01 42.12 -23.16
CA PRO A 283 -44.86 41.85 -21.74
C PRO A 283 -43.97 40.64 -21.49
N THR A 284 -42.99 40.91 -20.63
CA THR A 284 -42.02 40.03 -20.01
C THR A 284 -42.66 38.88 -19.23
N LYS A 285 -41.88 37.78 -19.12
CA LYS A 285 -42.01 36.59 -18.25
C LYS A 285 -42.86 35.45 -18.83
N THR A 286 -42.21 34.43 -19.43
CA THR A 286 -42.69 33.01 -19.53
C THR A 286 -41.84 32.07 -20.41
N ALA A 287 -40.70 32.47 -20.99
CA ALA A 287 -39.89 31.56 -21.83
C ALA A 287 -38.78 30.78 -21.06
N ALA A 288 -38.40 31.23 -19.86
CA ALA A 288 -37.38 30.58 -19.04
C ALA A 288 -37.97 29.53 -18.07
N GLU A 289 -39.22 29.70 -17.67
CA GLU A 289 -39.95 28.77 -16.79
C GLU A 289 -40.35 27.49 -17.54
N THR A 290 -40.77 27.61 -18.81
CA THR A 290 -41.11 26.45 -19.67
C THR A 290 -39.93 25.52 -19.95
N LYS A 291 -38.72 26.07 -20.18
CA LYS A 291 -37.49 25.27 -20.35
C LYS A 291 -36.99 24.64 -19.05
N ALA A 292 -37.27 25.25 -17.91
CA ALA A 292 -36.91 24.69 -16.59
C ALA A 292 -37.85 23.54 -16.22
N GLU A 293 -39.15 23.69 -16.49
CA GLU A 293 -40.17 22.65 -16.30
C GLU A 293 -39.97 21.45 -17.23
N GLU A 294 -39.65 21.66 -18.51
CA GLU A 294 -39.29 20.57 -19.43
C GLU A 294 -38.07 19.78 -18.95
N ARG A 295 -37.05 20.48 -18.42
CA ARG A 295 -35.84 19.84 -17.89
C ARG A 295 -36.11 19.07 -16.59
N GLN A 296 -37.04 19.55 -15.76
CA GLN A 296 -37.48 18.84 -14.56
C GLN A 296 -38.28 17.59 -14.92
N ARG A 297 -39.21 17.67 -15.89
CA ARG A 297 -39.95 16.51 -16.38
C ARG A 297 -39.02 15.45 -16.97
N LEU A 298 -38.04 15.86 -17.78
CA LEU A 298 -37.02 14.94 -18.32
C LEU A 298 -36.20 14.26 -17.22
N TYR A 299 -35.90 14.98 -16.13
CA TYR A 299 -35.18 14.42 -14.99
C TYR A 299 -36.03 13.42 -14.21
N GLU A 300 -37.32 13.70 -14.01
CA GLU A 300 -38.25 12.80 -13.35
C GLU A 300 -38.53 11.54 -14.18
N GLU A 301 -38.65 11.67 -15.50
CA GLU A 301 -38.77 10.51 -16.41
C GLU A 301 -37.52 9.63 -16.35
N ARG A 302 -36.33 10.23 -16.42
CA ARG A 302 -35.06 9.49 -16.32
C ARG A 302 -34.89 8.85 -14.93
N LYS A 303 -35.41 9.48 -13.86
CA LYS A 303 -35.43 8.91 -12.51
C LYS A 303 -36.36 7.68 -12.44
N LYS A 304 -37.57 7.78 -13.00
CA LYS A 304 -38.52 6.65 -13.09
C LYS A 304 -37.95 5.50 -13.93
N GLU A 305 -37.26 5.81 -15.03
CA GLU A 305 -36.59 4.81 -15.87
C GLU A 305 -35.49 4.06 -15.10
N LEU A 306 -34.67 4.78 -14.32
CA LEU A 306 -33.64 4.18 -13.48
C LEU A 306 -34.23 3.31 -12.36
N GLU A 307 -35.33 3.72 -11.76
CA GLU A 307 -36.04 2.94 -10.74
C GLU A 307 -36.65 1.67 -11.33
N LEU A 308 -37.27 1.75 -12.51
CA LEU A 308 -37.76 0.57 -13.25
C LEU A 308 -36.63 -0.37 -13.64
N ARG A 309 -35.49 0.16 -14.08
CA ARG A 309 -34.31 -0.65 -14.40
C ARG A 309 -33.74 -1.33 -13.15
N ARG A 310 -33.75 -0.64 -12.01
CA ARG A 310 -33.34 -1.20 -10.71
C ARG A 310 -34.29 -2.32 -10.27
N GLN A 311 -35.60 -2.14 -10.43
CA GLN A 311 -36.58 -3.19 -10.12
C GLN A 311 -36.39 -4.42 -11.02
N LYS A 312 -36.21 -4.23 -12.34
CA LYS A 312 -35.91 -5.34 -13.26
C LYS A 312 -34.66 -6.12 -12.86
N ILE A 313 -33.59 -5.43 -12.45
CA ILE A 313 -32.35 -6.09 -11.99
C ILE A 313 -32.58 -6.89 -10.70
N LEU A 314 -33.43 -6.40 -9.80
CA LEU A 314 -33.78 -7.10 -8.56
C LEU A 314 -34.62 -8.35 -8.85
N GLU A 315 -35.62 -8.24 -9.73
CA GLU A 315 -36.44 -9.37 -10.17
C GLU A 315 -35.60 -10.43 -10.90
N GLU A 316 -34.66 -10.02 -11.76
CA GLU A 316 -33.74 -10.93 -12.45
C GLU A 316 -32.79 -11.63 -11.46
N ARG A 317 -32.33 -10.94 -10.42
CA ARG A 317 -31.54 -11.54 -9.33
C ARG A 317 -32.37 -12.50 -8.47
N GLU A 318 -33.62 -12.18 -8.19
CA GLU A 318 -34.51 -13.08 -7.45
C GLU A 318 -34.88 -14.32 -8.27
N ALA A 319 -35.12 -14.16 -9.57
CA ALA A 319 -35.33 -15.26 -10.50
C ALA A 319 -34.07 -16.15 -10.61
N ALA A 320 -32.88 -15.55 -10.69
CA ALA A 320 -31.62 -16.29 -10.69
C ALA A 320 -31.34 -17.01 -9.35
N LYS A 321 -31.77 -16.44 -8.21
CA LYS A 321 -31.72 -17.13 -6.91
C LYS A 321 -32.67 -18.32 -6.84
N LYS A 322 -33.93 -18.15 -7.27
CA LYS A 322 -34.91 -19.24 -7.32
C LYS A 322 -34.48 -20.36 -8.28
N ALA A 323 -33.86 -20.02 -9.41
CA ALA A 323 -33.29 -20.99 -10.34
C ALA A 323 -32.09 -21.76 -9.76
N LYS A 324 -31.32 -21.14 -8.85
CA LYS A 324 -30.25 -21.84 -8.12
C LYS A 324 -30.79 -22.79 -7.05
N GLU A 325 -31.85 -22.40 -6.34
CA GLU A 325 -32.49 -23.24 -5.31
C GLU A 325 -33.17 -24.49 -5.88
N THR A 326 -33.68 -24.45 -7.11
CA THR A 326 -34.27 -25.64 -7.78
C THR A 326 -33.22 -26.59 -8.38
N THR A 327 -31.95 -26.20 -8.43
CA THR A 327 -30.84 -27.01 -9.00
C THR A 327 -29.96 -27.73 -7.96
N THR A 328 -30.28 -27.63 -6.68
CA THR A 328 -29.64 -28.43 -5.62
C THR A 328 -30.43 -29.73 -5.36
N PRO A 329 -29.94 -30.92 -5.76
CA PRO A 329 -30.57 -32.18 -5.37
C PRO A 329 -30.31 -32.43 -3.88
N SER A 330 -31.38 -32.77 -3.17
CA SER A 330 -31.35 -33.36 -1.84
C SER A 330 -30.58 -34.69 -1.88
N GLU A 331 -29.31 -34.67 -1.46
CA GLU A 331 -28.66 -35.87 -0.94
C GLU A 331 -28.83 -35.87 0.58
N THR A 332 -29.86 -36.56 1.05
CA THR A 332 -29.78 -37.24 2.35
C THR A 332 -30.81 -38.35 2.45
N SER A 333 -30.29 -39.53 2.84
CA SER A 333 -30.98 -40.64 3.47
C SER A 333 -31.69 -41.67 2.58
N THR A 334 -31.07 -42.85 2.45
CA THR A 334 -31.58 -44.03 3.15
C THR A 334 -30.49 -45.06 3.42
N LYS A 335 -30.37 -45.37 4.71
CA LYS A 335 -29.78 -46.57 5.30
C LYS A 335 -30.58 -47.80 4.85
N ASN A 336 -29.89 -48.86 4.40
CA ASN A 336 -30.05 -50.25 4.85
C ASN A 336 -29.10 -51.19 4.10
#